data_AF-A0A658NKT7-F1
#
_entry.id   AF-A0A658NKT7-F1
#
_cell.length_a   1.000
_cell.length_b   1.000
_cell.length_c   1.000
_cell.angle_alpha   90.00
_cell.angle_beta   90.00
_cell.angle_gamma   90.00
#
_symmetry.space_group_name_H-M   'P 1'
#
loop_
_entity.id
_entity.type
_entity.pdbx_description
1 polymer ?
#
loop_
_entity_poly.entity_id
_entity_poly.type
_entity_poly.pdbx_seq_one_letter_code
_entity_poly.pdbx_strand_id
1 'polypeptide(L)' 'MTFADLTTPPARPSDEPPLPGPAEDDDVLLVLFTSGSSGLPKAAQLTQANCFWNNLS' A
#
# COMPACT_ATOMS: atom_id res chain seq x y z
N MET A 1 4.10 -17.09 -42.31
CA MET A 1 2.87 -17.67 -41.72
C MET A 1 3.29 -18.38 -40.44
N THR A 2 3.07 -17.76 -39.28
CA THR A 2 3.46 -18.31 -37.97
C THR A 2 2.27 -19.06 -37.39
N PHE A 3 2.45 -20.34 -37.06
CA PHE A 3 1.44 -21.12 -36.36
C PHE A 3 1.30 -20.60 -34.93
N ALA A 4 0.07 -20.31 -34.49
CA ALA A 4 -0.21 -20.00 -33.10
C ALA A 4 0.01 -21.26 -32.25
N ASP A 5 0.76 -21.14 -31.16
CA ASP A 5 0.94 -22.22 -30.20
C ASP A 5 -0.37 -22.49 -29.46
N LEU A 6 -1.04 -23.60 -29.82
CA LEU A 6 -2.31 -24.01 -29.24
C LEU A 6 -2.17 -24.64 -27.84
N THR A 7 -0.95 -24.70 -27.28
CA THR A 7 -0.70 -25.28 -25.95
C THR A 7 -0.87 -24.27 -24.81
N THR A 8 -0.95 -22.97 -25.11
CA THR A 8 -1.22 -21.94 -24.11
C THR A 8 -2.73 -21.93 -23.78
N PRO A 9 -3.15 -22.32 -22.56
CA PRO A 9 -4.55 -22.21 -22.17
C PRO A 9 -4.98 -20.73 -22.20
N PRO A 10 -6.22 -20.41 -22.63
CA PRO A 10 -6.67 -19.02 -22.64
C PRO A 10 -6.61 -18.46 -21.22
N ALA A 11 -6.02 -17.28 -21.08
CA ALA A 11 -5.97 -16.57 -19.81
C ALA A 11 -7.41 -16.41 -19.29
N ARG A 12 -7.71 -17.06 -18.15
CA ARG A 12 -8.99 -16.88 -17.48
C ARG A 12 -8.95 -15.51 -16.81
N PRO A 13 -9.98 -14.65 -16.98
CA PRO A 13 -10.09 -13.44 -16.19
C PRO A 13 -10.05 -13.81 -14.71
N SER A 14 -9.14 -13.20 -13.94
CA SER A 14 -9.10 -13.34 -12.50
C SER A 14 -10.31 -12.62 -11.90
N ASP A 15 -11.11 -13.32 -11.09
CA ASP A 15 -12.14 -12.67 -10.24
C ASP A 15 -11.53 -12.03 -8.97
N GLU A 16 -10.21 -12.12 -8.82
CA GLU A 16 -9.51 -11.46 -7.72
C GLU A 16 -9.51 -9.95 -7.96
N PRO A 17 -9.88 -9.13 -6.95
CA PRO A 17 -9.74 -7.69 -7.07
C PRO A 17 -8.27 -7.36 -7.35
N PRO A 18 -7.99 -6.29 -8.12
CA PRO A 18 -6.63 -5.86 -8.34
C PRO A 18 -5.94 -5.65 -6.99
N LEU A 19 -4.70 -6.11 -6.88
CA LEU A 19 -3.88 -5.72 -5.75
C LEU A 19 -3.85 -4.20 -5.67
N PRO A 20 -3.90 -3.62 -4.45
CA PRO A 20 -3.69 -2.20 -4.29
C PRO A 20 -2.40 -1.78 -4.99
N GLY A 21 -2.43 -0.59 -5.61
CA GLY A 21 -1.22 0.03 -6.11
C GLY A 21 -0.18 0.23 -5.01
N PRO A 22 1.06 0.61 -5.36
CA PRO A 22 2.03 1.05 -4.36
C PRO A 22 1.43 2.18 -3.52
N ALA A 23 1.82 2.23 -2.25
CA ALA A 23 1.43 3.33 -1.38
C ALA A 23 2.07 4.64 -1.86
N GLU A 24 1.26 5.69 -1.92
CA GLU A 24 1.71 7.04 -2.27
C GLU A 24 2.24 7.77 -1.03
N ASP A 25 3.01 8.83 -1.25
CA ASP A 25 3.71 9.56 -0.19
C ASP A 25 2.77 10.14 0.89
N ASP A 26 1.55 10.50 0.50
CA ASP A 26 0.52 11.06 1.38
C ASP A 26 -0.39 10.00 2.01
N ASP A 27 -0.22 8.71 1.65
CA ASP A 27 -0.96 7.63 2.30
C ASP A 27 -0.52 7.47 3.75
N VAL A 28 -1.49 7.28 4.64
CA VAL A 28 -1.21 7.06 6.07
C VAL A 28 -0.55 5.70 6.27
N LEU A 29 0.61 5.72 6.91
CA LEU A 29 1.41 4.54 7.24
C LEU A 29 1.21 4.10 8.69
N LEU A 30 1.22 5.04 9.63
CA LEU A 30 1.18 4.76 11.08
C LEU A 30 0.22 5.71 11.79
N VAL A 31 -0.42 5.20 12.85
CA VAL A 31 -1.16 6.02 13.82
C VAL A 31 -0.57 5.79 15.20
N LEU A 32 0.02 6.84 15.79
CA LEU A 32 0.60 6.80 17.12
C LEU A 32 -0.28 7.55 18.11
N PHE A 33 -0.60 6.90 19.22
CA PHE A 33 -1.31 7.53 20.33
C PHE A 33 -0.33 8.18 21.29
N THR A 34 -0.57 9.45 21.60
CA THR A 34 0.23 10.22 22.56
C THR A 34 -0.58 10.53 23.81
N SER A 35 0.08 10.74 24.95
CA SER A 35 -0.59 10.91 26.25
C SER A 35 -1.59 12.07 26.32
N GLY A 36 -1.44 13.10 25.48
CA GLY A 36 -2.38 14.23 25.39
C GLY A 36 -2.41 15.09 26.66
N SER A 37 -1.61 16.15 26.74
CA SER A 37 -1.58 17.06 27.90
C SER A 37 -2.92 17.77 28.21
N SER A 38 -3.85 17.77 27.25
CA SER A 38 -5.16 18.41 27.35
C SER A 38 -6.30 17.43 27.68
N GLY A 39 -6.00 16.18 28.08
CA GLY A 39 -7.00 15.17 28.41
C GLY A 39 -6.78 13.87 27.67
N LEU A 40 -7.67 13.53 26.73
CA LEU A 40 -7.61 12.25 26.04
C LEU A 40 -6.38 12.13 25.12
N PRO A 41 -5.87 10.90 24.91
CA PRO A 41 -4.83 10.63 23.94
C PRO A 41 -5.16 11.12 22.53
N LYS A 42 -4.16 11.68 21.84
CA LYS A 42 -4.28 12.14 20.45
C LYS A 42 -3.69 11.10 19.50
N ALA A 43 -4.42 10.83 18.41
CA ALA A 43 -3.97 9.96 17.32
C ALA A 43 -3.20 10.78 16.27
N ALA A 44 -1.88 10.72 16.30
CA ALA A 44 -1.04 11.32 15.28
C ALA A 44 -0.94 10.38 14.07
N GLN A 45 -1.45 10.83 12.93
CA GLN A 45 -1.32 10.13 11.65
C GLN A 45 0.00 10.53 10.99
N LEU A 46 0.79 9.54 10.60
CA LEU A 46 2.05 9.72 9.89
C LEU A 46 1.92 9.09 8.51
N THR A 47 2.27 9.85 7.48
CA THR A 47 2.28 9.39 6.09
C THR A 47 3.61 8.71 5.74
N GLN A 48 3.67 8.07 4.58
CA GLN A 48 4.91 7.51 4.03
C GLN A 48 6.03 8.57 3.98
N ALA A 49 5.72 9.78 3.49
CA ALA A 49 6.68 10.88 3.40
C ALA A 49 7.23 11.32 4.77
N ASN A 50 6.44 11.25 5.85
CA ASN A 50 6.93 11.58 7.19
C ASN A 50 7.99 10.59 7.69
N CYS A 51 7.88 9.34 7.27
CA CYS A 51 8.73 8.24 7.76
C CYS A 51 9.89 7.88 6.82
N PHE A 52 9.92 8.41 5.60
CA PHE A 52 10.85 8.05 4.53
C PHE A 52 12.32 7.91 4.98
N TRP A 53 12.85 8.89 5.71
CA TRP A 53 14.25 8.90 6.14
C TRP A 53 14.63 7.79 7.12
N ASN A 54 13.69 7.26 7.91
CA ASN A 54 13.97 6.21 8.89
C ASN A 54 13.99 4.80 8.26
N ASN A 55 13.54 4.67 7.01
CA ASN A 55 13.35 3.38 6.34
C ASN A 55 14.50 3.00 5.38
N LEU A 56 15.57 3.81 5.29
CA LEU A 56 16.70 3.62 4.38
C LEU A 56 17.92 2.89 5.00
N SER A 57 17.71 2.06 6.03
CA SER A 57 18.79 1.28 6.66
C SER A 57 19.39 0.22 5.76
#